data_AF-A0A7C4AP17-F1
#
_entry.id   AF-A0A7C4AP17-F1
#
_cell.length_a   1.000
_cell.length_b   1.000
_cell.length_c   1.000
_cell.angle_alpha   90.00
_cell.angle_beta   90.00
_cell.angle_gamma   90.00
#
_symmetry.space_group_name_H-M   'P 1'
#
loop_
_entity.id
_entity.type
_entity.pdbx_description
1 polymer ?
#
loop_
_entity_poly.entity_id
_entity_poly.type
_entity_poly.pdbx_seq_one_letter_code
_entity_poly.pdbx_strand_id
1 'polypeptide(L)'
;TMLRVAHDDILEYLIEGDMQLAMKKDAAGAWQVVAPQAFPAKKDAAEKTVSSFAGVKAVDFPEGKLAEFGLDKPRRTITAVLKDGSRVSLLIGKEKNAYQYFAKTTAGDTVYLIEKYALESCCPALETLREAEKKEEKNQSQQSDNGTKK
;
A
#
# COMPACT_ATOMS: atom_id res chain seq x y z
N THR A 1 -10.29 -9.59 -9.98
CA THR A 1 -9.99 -8.77 -8.79
C THR A 1 -11.21 -8.80 -7.89
N MET A 2 -11.02 -8.72 -6.58
CA MET A 2 -12.13 -8.63 -5.62
C MET A 2 -12.74 -7.23 -5.54
N LEU A 3 -12.02 -6.20 -6.03
CA LEU A 3 -12.49 -4.82 -6.07
C LEU A 3 -13.00 -4.47 -7.47
N ARG A 4 -14.19 -3.88 -7.57
CA ARG A 4 -14.73 -3.37 -8.83
C ARG A 4 -14.30 -1.92 -9.04
N VAL A 5 -13.00 -1.71 -9.25
CA VAL A 5 -12.39 -0.39 -9.40
C VAL A 5 -11.41 -0.40 -10.57
N ALA A 6 -11.49 0.61 -11.44
CA ALA A 6 -10.43 0.92 -12.39
C ALA A 6 -9.43 1.89 -11.74
N HIS A 7 -8.14 1.58 -11.81
CA HIS A 7 -7.10 2.39 -11.14
C HIS A 7 -7.01 3.82 -11.67
N ASP A 8 -7.28 4.04 -12.97
CA ASP A 8 -7.30 5.38 -13.57
C ASP A 8 -8.39 6.28 -12.97
N ASP A 9 -9.48 5.69 -12.49
CA ASP A 9 -10.60 6.40 -11.87
C ASP A 9 -10.35 6.79 -10.41
N ILE A 10 -9.27 6.32 -9.81
CA ILE A 10 -8.91 6.69 -8.43
C ILE A 10 -8.32 8.10 -8.43
N LEU A 11 -8.91 8.97 -7.60
CA LEU A 11 -8.48 10.35 -7.36
C LEU A 11 -7.82 10.52 -5.98
N GLU A 12 -8.30 9.79 -4.98
CA GLU A 12 -7.77 9.83 -3.62
C GLU A 12 -7.55 8.41 -3.10
N TYR A 13 -6.47 8.22 -2.35
CA TYR A 13 -6.08 6.94 -1.79
C TYR A 13 -5.68 7.12 -0.33
N LEU A 14 -6.38 6.45 0.58
CA LEU A 14 -6.23 6.61 2.02
C LEU A 14 -5.92 5.27 2.67
N ILE A 15 -4.97 5.27 3.61
CA ILE A 15 -4.68 4.16 4.50
C ILE A 15 -4.78 4.67 5.93
N GLU A 16 -5.55 3.98 6.75
CA GLU A 16 -5.79 4.29 8.16
C GLU A 16 -5.64 3.03 9.03
N GLY A 17 -5.31 3.19 10.31
CA GLY A 17 -5.13 2.09 11.27
C GLY A 17 -3.71 2.04 11.83
N ASP A 18 -3.01 0.93 11.63
CA ASP A 18 -1.62 0.74 12.10
C ASP A 18 -0.58 1.56 11.33
N MET A 19 -0.98 2.17 10.22
CA MET A 19 -0.20 3.17 9.48
C MET A 19 -1.13 4.23 8.88
N GLN A 20 -0.55 5.36 8.49
CA GLN A 20 -1.30 6.44 7.85
C GLN A 20 -0.64 6.84 6.53
N LEU A 21 -1.44 6.91 5.48
CA LEU A 21 -1.07 7.47 4.19
C LEU A 21 -2.31 8.13 3.60
N ALA A 22 -2.16 9.33 3.06
CA ALA A 22 -3.17 9.91 2.19
C ALA A 22 -2.49 10.46 0.94
N MET A 23 -2.98 10.04 -0.22
CA MET A 23 -2.57 10.54 -1.52
C MET A 23 -3.76 11.12 -2.28
N LYS A 24 -3.51 12.16 -3.07
CA LYS A 24 -4.53 12.81 -3.90
C LYS A 24 -3.93 13.28 -5.22
N LYS A 25 -4.66 13.10 -6.33
CA LYS A 25 -4.31 13.73 -7.61
C LYS A 25 -4.57 15.24 -7.54
N ASP A 26 -3.58 16.03 -7.94
CA ASP A 26 -3.75 17.48 -8.13
C ASP A 26 -4.49 17.81 -9.44
N ALA A 27 -4.64 19.10 -9.74
CA ALA A 27 -5.33 19.57 -10.94
C ALA A 27 -4.64 19.16 -12.26
N ALA A 28 -3.34 18.82 -12.23
CA ALA A 28 -2.60 18.30 -13.38
C ALA A 28 -2.66 16.76 -13.47
N GLY A 29 -3.33 16.10 -12.51
CA GLY A 29 -3.42 14.65 -12.42
C GLY A 29 -2.19 13.98 -11.81
N ALA A 30 -1.28 14.76 -11.20
CA ALA A 30 -0.12 14.20 -10.51
C ALA A 30 -0.45 13.84 -9.07
N TRP A 31 0.07 12.71 -8.58
CA TRP A 31 -0.14 12.26 -7.21
C TRP A 31 0.66 13.11 -6.22
N GLN A 32 -0.03 13.59 -5.20
CA GLN A 32 0.54 14.28 -4.04
C GLN A 32 0.29 13.41 -2.81
N VAL A 33 1.33 13.14 -2.02
CA VAL A 33 1.12 12.70 -0.64
C VAL A 33 0.65 13.92 0.14
N VAL A 34 -0.44 13.79 0.89
CA VAL A 34 -1.00 14.85 1.74
C VAL A 34 -0.90 14.52 3.23
N ALA A 35 -0.75 13.24 3.58
CA ALA A 35 -0.48 12.79 4.94
C ALA A 35 0.45 11.56 4.94
N PRO A 36 1.33 11.41 5.94
CA PRO A 36 1.47 12.26 7.13
C PRO A 36 2.25 13.56 6.88
N GLN A 37 2.91 13.70 5.73
CA GLN A 37 3.59 14.92 5.32
C GLN A 37 3.27 15.20 3.85
N ALA A 38 3.08 16.47 3.50
CA ALA A 38 2.78 16.87 2.13
C ALA A 38 4.05 16.88 1.25
N PHE A 39 4.03 16.17 0.12
CA PHE A 39 5.08 16.18 -0.90
C PHE A 39 4.60 15.55 -2.23
N PRO A 40 5.22 15.89 -3.37
CA PRO A 40 4.92 15.23 -4.64
C PRO A 40 5.31 13.76 -4.61
N ALA A 41 4.36 12.87 -4.92
CA ALA A 41 4.62 11.45 -4.97
C ALA A 41 5.32 11.08 -6.29
N LYS A 42 6.31 10.19 -6.22
CA LYS A 42 6.92 9.56 -7.38
C LYS A 42 5.84 8.86 -8.20
N LYS A 43 5.62 9.33 -9.43
CA LYS A 43 4.55 8.87 -10.33
C LYS A 43 4.47 7.34 -10.41
N ASP A 44 5.58 6.68 -10.73
CA ASP A 44 5.63 5.21 -10.87
C ASP A 44 5.22 4.47 -9.59
N ALA A 45 5.69 4.92 -8.42
CA ALA A 45 5.37 4.30 -7.15
C ALA A 45 3.90 4.49 -6.76
N ALA A 46 3.37 5.70 -6.97
CA ALA A 46 1.96 5.99 -6.70
C ALA A 46 1.02 5.19 -7.62
N GLU A 47 1.30 5.18 -8.93
CA GLU A 47 0.53 4.42 -9.93
C GLU A 47 0.57 2.91 -9.65
N LYS A 48 1.75 2.37 -9.31
CA LYS A 48 1.89 0.97 -8.91
C LYS A 48 1.05 0.64 -7.67
N THR A 49 1.01 1.54 -6.70
CA THR A 49 0.25 1.35 -5.45
C THR A 49 -1.25 1.26 -5.73
N VAL A 50 -1.81 2.23 -6.46
CA VAL A 50 -3.25 2.25 -6.76
C VAL A 50 -3.66 1.14 -7.73
N SER A 51 -2.78 0.77 -8.66
CA SER A 51 -2.96 -0.39 -9.54
C SER A 51 -2.96 -1.71 -8.76
N SER A 52 -2.03 -1.86 -7.79
CA SER A 52 -1.97 -3.05 -6.93
C SER A 52 -3.23 -3.20 -6.09
N PHE A 53 -3.76 -2.09 -5.56
CA PHE A 53 -5.04 -2.08 -4.86
C PHE A 53 -6.17 -2.53 -5.79
N ALA A 54 -6.35 -1.87 -6.94
CA ALA A 54 -7.39 -2.22 -7.90
C ALA A 54 -7.29 -3.69 -8.37
N GLY A 55 -6.07 -4.22 -8.46
CA GLY A 55 -5.76 -5.58 -8.90
C GLY A 55 -5.75 -6.64 -7.81
N VAL A 56 -5.98 -6.31 -6.53
CA VAL A 56 -5.86 -7.26 -5.42
C VAL A 56 -6.76 -8.48 -5.61
N LYS A 57 -6.24 -9.65 -5.27
CA LYS A 57 -6.92 -10.94 -5.44
C LYS A 57 -7.04 -11.65 -4.10
N ALA A 58 -8.21 -12.25 -3.89
CA ALA A 58 -8.39 -13.25 -2.85
C ALA A 58 -7.74 -14.57 -3.30
N VAL A 59 -7.10 -15.26 -2.37
CA VAL A 59 -6.59 -16.62 -2.57
C VAL A 59 -7.47 -17.68 -1.94
N ASP A 60 -8.35 -17.29 -1.01
CA ASP A 60 -9.32 -18.17 -0.37
C ASP A 60 -10.50 -17.37 0.22
N PHE A 61 -11.57 -18.07 0.64
CA PHE A 61 -12.83 -17.49 1.11
C PHE A 61 -13.30 -18.19 2.41
N PRO A 62 -12.65 -17.92 3.55
CA PRO A 62 -12.98 -18.57 4.80
C PRO A 62 -14.35 -18.13 5.34
N GLU A 63 -15.10 -19.07 5.89
CA GLU A 63 -16.38 -18.81 6.55
C GLU A 63 -16.20 -18.65 8.07
N GLY A 64 -16.95 -17.73 8.69
CA GLY A 64 -16.91 -17.49 10.13
C GLY A 64 -17.36 -16.07 10.51
N LYS A 65 -17.22 -15.71 11.79
CA LYS A 65 -17.62 -14.38 12.28
C LYS A 65 -16.51 -13.36 12.07
N LEU A 66 -16.90 -12.13 11.73
CA LEU A 66 -15.95 -11.02 11.51
C LEU A 66 -15.00 -10.79 12.69
N ALA A 67 -15.48 -10.95 13.93
CA ALA A 67 -14.67 -10.78 15.14
C ALA A 67 -13.53 -11.81 15.29
N GLU A 68 -13.74 -13.03 14.80
CA GLU A 68 -12.72 -14.09 14.82
C GLU A 68 -11.53 -13.68 13.94
N PHE A 69 -11.84 -13.06 12.80
CA PHE A 69 -10.89 -12.56 11.81
C PHE A 69 -10.35 -11.15 12.10
N GLY A 70 -10.88 -10.46 13.13
CA GLY A 70 -10.53 -9.07 13.44
C GLY A 70 -11.00 -8.07 12.38
N LEU A 71 -12.11 -8.37 11.71
CA LEU A 71 -12.74 -7.50 10.71
C LEU A 71 -13.89 -6.65 11.28
N ASP A 72 -14.27 -6.88 12.55
CA ASP A 72 -15.12 -5.95 13.32
C ASP A 72 -14.32 -4.71 13.78
N LYS A 73 -13.04 -4.91 14.06
CA LYS A 73 -12.05 -3.87 14.41
C LYS A 73 -10.82 -4.06 13.52
N PRO A 74 -10.91 -3.63 12.25
CA PRO A 74 -9.84 -3.85 11.28
C PRO A 74 -8.54 -3.19 11.75
N ARG A 75 -7.43 -3.92 11.56
CA ARG A 75 -6.08 -3.40 11.81
C ARG A 75 -5.75 -2.24 10.88
N ARG A 76 -6.19 -2.34 9.63
CA ARG A 76 -5.93 -1.37 8.57
C ARG A 76 -7.15 -1.26 7.67
N THR A 77 -7.46 -0.06 7.23
CA THR A 77 -8.46 0.20 6.20
C THR A 77 -7.80 0.95 5.06
N ILE A 78 -7.94 0.44 3.84
CA ILE A 78 -7.43 1.04 2.62
C ILE A 78 -8.63 1.49 1.80
N THR A 79 -8.71 2.78 1.46
CA THR A 79 -9.86 3.38 0.77
C THR A 79 -9.42 4.12 -0.49
N ALA A 80 -10.07 3.80 -1.61
CA ALA A 80 -10.00 4.58 -2.84
C ALA A 80 -11.27 5.43 -2.99
N VAL A 81 -11.10 6.72 -3.35
CA VAL A 81 -12.19 7.61 -3.77
C VAL A 81 -12.10 7.79 -5.28
N LEU A 82 -13.20 7.54 -5.98
CA LEU A 82 -13.25 7.55 -7.44
C LEU A 82 -13.74 8.90 -7.99
N LYS A 83 -13.56 9.10 -9.31
CA LYS A 83 -14.02 10.29 -10.05
C LYS A 83 -15.52 10.59 -9.89
N ASP A 84 -16.34 9.55 -9.70
CA ASP A 84 -17.79 9.67 -9.48
C ASP A 84 -18.17 9.97 -8.01
N GLY A 85 -17.18 10.11 -7.13
CA GLY A 85 -17.36 10.33 -5.69
C GLY A 85 -17.62 9.07 -4.88
N SER A 86 -17.76 7.89 -5.52
CA SER A 86 -17.91 6.63 -4.82
C SER A 86 -16.63 6.22 -4.09
N ARG A 87 -16.79 5.41 -3.04
CA ARG A 87 -15.68 4.95 -2.20
C ARG A 87 -15.66 3.44 -2.18
N VAL A 88 -14.47 2.88 -2.37
CA VAL A 88 -14.23 1.43 -2.26
C VAL A 88 -13.16 1.20 -1.21
N SER A 89 -13.49 0.39 -0.21
CA SER A 89 -12.59 0.13 0.92
C SER A 89 -12.31 -1.36 1.07
N LEU A 90 -11.04 -1.66 1.37
CA LEU A 90 -10.54 -2.96 1.77
C LEU A 90 -10.15 -2.89 3.25
N LEU A 91 -10.85 -3.65 4.08
CA LEU A 91 -10.60 -3.79 5.51
C LEU A 91 -9.67 -4.98 5.70
N ILE A 92 -8.60 -4.79 6.46
CA ILE A 92 -7.59 -5.80 6.78
C ILE A 92 -7.74 -6.18 8.25
N GLY A 93 -7.94 -7.48 8.48
CA GLY A 93 -8.07 -8.07 9.80
C GLY A 93 -6.74 -8.62 10.33
N LYS A 94 -6.85 -9.70 11.09
CA LYS A 94 -5.71 -10.42 11.68
C LYS A 94 -4.88 -11.11 10.59
N GLU A 95 -3.61 -11.30 10.92
CA GLU A 95 -2.76 -12.22 10.18
C GLU A 95 -3.27 -13.65 10.38
N LYS A 96 -3.43 -14.41 9.30
CA LYS A 96 -3.78 -15.84 9.35
C LYS A 96 -2.54 -16.69 9.59
N ASN A 97 -1.44 -16.34 8.93
CA ASN A 97 -0.11 -16.93 9.05
C ASN A 97 0.92 -15.93 8.47
N ALA A 98 2.22 -16.27 8.50
CA ALA A 98 3.31 -15.39 8.06
C ALA A 98 3.18 -14.83 6.62
N TYR A 99 2.29 -15.38 5.79
CA TYR A 99 2.11 -15.02 4.38
C TYR A 99 0.72 -14.49 4.04
N GLN A 100 -0.25 -14.50 4.95
CA GLN A 100 -1.66 -14.25 4.61
C GLN A 100 -2.40 -13.44 5.67
N TYR A 101 -3.32 -12.59 5.21
CA TYR A 101 -4.20 -11.77 6.05
C TYR A 101 -5.65 -12.02 5.69
N PHE A 102 -6.52 -11.94 6.70
CA PHE A 102 -7.96 -11.83 6.46
C PHE A 102 -8.30 -10.42 5.98
N ALA A 103 -9.20 -10.33 5.01
CA ALA A 103 -9.70 -9.07 4.49
C ALA A 103 -11.20 -9.13 4.18
N LYS A 104 -11.85 -7.98 4.11
CA LYS A 104 -13.19 -7.84 3.50
C LYS A 104 -13.31 -6.52 2.75
N THR A 105 -14.30 -6.43 1.87
CA THR A 105 -14.69 -5.15 1.28
C THR A 105 -15.84 -4.53 2.07
N THR A 106 -16.07 -3.23 1.95
CA THR A 106 -17.27 -2.59 2.54
C THR A 106 -18.56 -2.92 1.78
N ALA A 107 -18.47 -3.54 0.61
CA ALA A 107 -19.63 -3.91 -0.21
C ALA A 107 -20.39 -5.14 0.31
N GLY A 108 -19.81 -5.91 1.25
CA GLY A 108 -20.45 -7.08 1.84
C GLY A 108 -19.64 -7.72 2.96
N ASP A 109 -20.15 -8.82 3.52
CA ASP A 109 -19.53 -9.51 4.65
C ASP A 109 -18.72 -10.76 4.28
N THR A 110 -18.54 -11.00 2.97
CA THR A 110 -17.64 -12.06 2.51
C THR A 110 -16.22 -11.77 2.98
N VAL A 111 -15.63 -12.76 3.64
CA VAL A 111 -14.25 -12.71 4.12
C VAL A 111 -13.34 -13.36 3.08
N TYR A 112 -12.18 -12.77 2.87
CA TYR A 112 -11.17 -13.21 1.93
C TYR A 112 -9.85 -13.45 2.65
N LEU A 113 -9.04 -14.38 2.15
CA LEU A 113 -7.60 -14.36 2.40
C LEU A 113 -6.88 -13.63 1.27
N ILE A 114 -5.99 -12.73 1.61
CA ILE A 114 -5.07 -12.09 0.67
C ILE A 114 -3.63 -12.39 1.06
N GLU A 115 -2.75 -12.44 0.06
CA GLU A 115 -1.32 -12.65 0.31
C GLU A 115 -0.67 -11.38 0.89
N LYS A 116 0.27 -11.57 1.80
CA LYS A 116 1.00 -10.50 2.49
C LYS A 116 1.71 -9.58 1.49
N TYR A 117 2.35 -10.12 0.45
CA TYR A 117 3.01 -9.31 -0.55
C TYR A 117 2.02 -8.40 -1.32
N ALA A 118 0.78 -8.86 -1.52
CA ALA A 118 -0.25 -8.09 -2.20
C ALA A 118 -0.69 -6.93 -1.31
N LEU A 119 -0.86 -7.18 0.00
CA LEU A 119 -1.12 -6.14 0.99
C LEU A 119 0.04 -5.12 1.07
N GLU A 120 1.29 -5.59 1.10
CA GLU A 120 2.48 -4.73 1.10
C GLU A 120 2.58 -3.87 -0.16
N SER A 121 2.20 -4.41 -1.32
CA SER A 121 2.15 -3.66 -2.59
C SER A 121 1.06 -2.58 -2.59
N CYS A 122 -0.02 -2.75 -1.81
CA CYS A 122 -1.05 -1.73 -1.61
C CYS A 122 -0.64 -0.67 -0.57
N CYS A 123 0.40 -0.93 0.23
CA CYS A 123 0.80 -0.11 1.38
C CYS A 123 2.31 0.20 1.30
N PRO A 124 2.76 1.02 0.32
CA PRO A 124 4.17 1.36 0.19
C PRO A 124 4.68 2.13 1.42
N ALA A 125 5.98 2.04 1.67
CA ALA A 125 6.64 2.93 2.62
C ALA A 125 6.64 4.37 2.09
N LEU A 126 6.54 5.37 2.97
CA LEU A 126 6.56 6.79 2.58
C LEU A 126 7.80 7.17 1.77
N GLU A 127 8.95 6.61 2.13
CA GLU A 127 10.21 6.83 1.43
C GLU A 127 10.20 6.29 -0.01
N THR A 128 9.43 5.23 -0.29
CA THR A 128 9.25 4.71 -1.65
C THR A 128 8.44 5.67 -2.53
N LEU A 129 7.57 6.47 -1.91
CA LEU A 129 6.77 7.49 -2.60
C LEU A 129 7.54 8.80 -2.80
N ARG A 130 8.59 9.06 -2.02
CA ARG A 130 9.42 10.27 -2.21
C ARG A 130 10.43 10.04 -3.34
N GLU A 131 10.78 11.10 -4.07
CA GLU A 131 11.99 11.04 -4.90
C GLU A 131 13.20 10.76 -4.02
N ALA A 132 14.11 9.91 -4.49
CA ALA A 132 15.36 9.69 -3.78
C ALA A 132 16.14 11.00 -3.80
N GLU A 133 16.39 11.59 -2.63
CA GLU A 133 17.50 12.52 -2.50
C GLU A 133 18.74 11.76 -2.95
N LYS A 134 19.38 12.26 -4.01
CA LYS A 134 20.59 11.68 -4.58
C LYS A 134 21.61 11.58 -3.44
N LYS A 135 21.77 10.39 -2.85
CA LYS A 135 22.87 10.15 -1.91
C LYS A 135 24.14 10.32 -2.71
N GLU A 136 24.79 11.46 -2.52
CA GLU A 136 26.13 11.73 -3.01
C GLU A 136 27.05 10.71 -2.32
N GLU A 137 27.32 9.62 -3.04
CA GLU A 137 28.28 8.61 -2.66
C GLU A 137 29.66 9.30 -2.66
N LYS A 138 30.09 9.76 -1.48
CA LYS A 138 31.47 10.21 -1.26
C LYS A 138 32.36 8.98 -1.37
N ASN A 139 32.78 8.74 -2.61
CA ASN A 139 33.86 7.87 -2.99
C ASN A 139 35.13 8.26 -2.19
N GLN A 140 35.52 7.43 -1.24
CA GLN A 140 36.91 7.35 -0.78
C GLN A 140 37.47 6.00 -1.20
N SER A 141 37.95 5.97 -2.43
CA SER A 141 39.02 5.08 -2.87
C SER A 141 40.36 5.52 -2.26
N GLN A 142 41.04 4.60 -1.58
CA GLN A 142 42.50 4.47 -1.36
C GLN A 142 42.65 3.07 -0.72
N GLN A 143 42.96 1.98 -1.41
CA GLN A 143 44.12 1.62 -2.24
C GLN A 143 45.48 1.78 -1.52
N SER A 144 46.29 0.73 -1.65
CA SER A 144 47.69 0.50 -1.21
C SER A 144 47.81 -0.21 0.16
N ASP A 145 48.68 -1.19 0.36
CA ASP A 145 49.56 -1.96 -0.50
C ASP A 145 50.05 -3.17 0.31
N ASN A 146 50.45 -4.18 -0.44
CA ASN A 146 51.34 -5.29 -0.11
C ASN A 146 52.31 -5.08 1.09
N GLY A 147 52.59 -6.15 1.87
CA GLY A 147 53.90 -6.29 2.52
C GLY A 147 53.97 -6.65 4.02
N THR A 148 54.31 -7.91 4.26
CA THR A 148 55.27 -8.40 5.30
C THR A 148 54.77 -8.71 6.72
N LYS A 149 54.81 -10.01 7.05
CA LYS A 149 55.50 -10.66 8.20
C LYS A 149 55.08 -12.14 8.18
N LYS A 150 55.94 -13.15 8.22
CA LYS A 150 57.24 -13.32 8.86
C LYS A 150 57.94 -14.54 8.26
#